data_AF-A0AA43LJZ0-F1
#
_entry.id   AF-A0AA43LJZ0-F1
#
_cell.length_a   1.000
_cell.length_b   1.000
_cell.length_c   1.000
_cell.angle_alpha   90.00
_cell.angle_beta   90.00
_cell.angle_gamma   90.00
#
_symmetry.space_group_name_H-M   'P 1'
#
loop_
_entity.id
_entity.type
_entity.pdbx_description
1 polymer ?
#
loop_
_entity_poly.entity_id
_entity_poly.type
_entity_poly.pdbx_seq_one_letter_code
_entity_poly.pdbx_strand_id
1 'polypeptide(L)'
;MKSMYIGSGDIKDILKGKHTKGFQNFCRKFFSDEIPYYNSFNSPIDALRTGAILEEKYFQMLPDGYYPQYKVSSEEMSVLLATLDFAKIESGKVVDFDELKTCFCTDFLIMQDYKDSEYDEYVSFLKKVSKYKQNYEQVQHQLYVTGLEEANLAYLEVQTYDDEENKKRIILPDEVIKFRIKRDSEVIEKIKERAAFFQHIKDYFKN
;
A
#
# COMPACT_ATOMS: atom_id res chain seq x y z
N MET A 1 -23.49 2.39 -6.62
CA MET A 1 -22.33 3.25 -6.90
C MET A 1 -21.05 2.45 -6.75
N LYS A 2 -20.19 2.47 -7.78
CA LYS A 2 -18.94 1.71 -7.89
C LYS A 2 -17.79 2.36 -7.11
N SER A 3 -17.81 3.68 -6.89
CA SER A 3 -16.71 4.41 -6.25
C SER A 3 -16.83 4.61 -4.74
N MET A 4 -17.92 4.15 -4.10
CA MET A 4 -18.13 4.24 -2.65
C MET A 4 -17.28 3.20 -1.89
N TYR A 5 -15.97 3.38 -1.95
CA TYR A 5 -15.00 2.61 -1.19
C TYR A 5 -13.80 3.46 -0.77
N ILE A 6 -13.14 3.01 0.28
CA ILE A 6 -11.86 3.49 0.79
C ILE A 6 -10.83 2.42 0.44
N GLY A 7 -9.90 2.77 -0.46
CA GLY A 7 -8.76 1.93 -0.81
C GLY A 7 -7.58 2.13 0.13
N SER A 8 -6.60 1.23 0.05
CA SER A 8 -5.32 1.33 0.76
C SER A 8 -4.60 2.67 0.53
N GLY A 9 -4.63 3.19 -0.71
CA GLY A 9 -4.06 4.50 -1.05
C GLY A 9 -4.78 5.72 -0.46
N ASP A 10 -6.04 5.57 -0.02
CA ASP A 10 -6.86 6.66 0.54
C ASP A 10 -6.63 6.84 2.07
N ILE A 11 -5.99 5.87 2.73
CA ILE A 11 -5.81 5.82 4.19
C ILE A 11 -5.07 7.06 4.71
N LYS A 12 -4.01 7.48 4.01
CA LYS A 12 -3.27 8.70 4.36
C LYS A 12 -4.16 9.95 4.38
N ASP A 13 -5.18 10.01 3.52
CA ASP A 13 -6.01 11.20 3.35
C ASP A 13 -7.14 11.24 4.39
N ILE A 14 -7.70 10.09 4.77
CA ILE A 14 -8.69 10.01 5.86
C ILE A 14 -8.07 10.21 7.25
N LEU A 15 -6.80 9.80 7.45
CA LEU A 15 -6.11 9.94 8.73
C LEU A 15 -5.54 11.35 8.96
N LYS A 16 -5.11 12.07 7.91
CA LYS A 16 -4.59 13.45 8.02
C LYS A 16 -5.64 14.49 8.43
N GLY A 17 -6.93 14.17 8.29
CA GLY A 17 -8.03 14.97 8.81
C GLY A 17 -8.84 15.75 7.77
N LYS A 18 -10.06 16.11 8.17
CA LYS A 18 -11.14 16.58 7.28
C LYS A 18 -10.90 17.91 6.56
N HIS A 19 -9.95 18.71 7.04
CA HIS A 19 -9.66 20.04 6.50
C HIS A 19 -8.53 20.04 5.45
N THR A 20 -7.99 18.87 5.11
CA THR A 20 -6.89 18.75 4.14
C THR A 20 -7.40 18.66 2.70
N LYS A 21 -6.58 19.11 1.74
CA LYS A 21 -6.86 18.93 0.30
C LYS A 21 -6.98 17.46 -0.07
N GLY A 22 -6.19 16.58 0.56
CA GLY A 22 -6.26 15.13 0.36
C GLY A 22 -7.63 14.57 0.71
N PHE A 23 -8.14 14.91 1.90
CA PHE A 23 -9.49 14.50 2.32
C PHE A 23 -10.58 15.02 1.38
N GLN A 24 -10.48 16.28 0.94
CA GLN A 24 -11.44 16.85 -0.01
C GLN A 24 -11.43 16.10 -1.35
N ASN A 25 -10.25 15.74 -1.87
CA ASN A 25 -10.11 14.96 -3.10
C ASN A 25 -10.67 13.54 -2.92
N PHE A 26 -10.39 12.90 -1.78
CA PHE A 26 -10.97 11.62 -1.42
C PHE A 26 -12.51 11.67 -1.43
N CYS A 27 -13.12 12.68 -0.79
CA CYS A 27 -14.57 12.85 -0.81
C CYS A 27 -15.11 12.98 -2.24
N ARG A 28 -14.47 13.78 -3.10
CA ARG A 28 -14.91 13.91 -4.50
C ARG A 28 -14.95 12.56 -5.21
N LYS A 29 -13.87 11.78 -5.11
CA LYS A 29 -13.79 10.41 -5.65
C LYS A 29 -14.87 9.49 -5.05
N PHE A 30 -15.07 9.56 -3.74
CA PHE A 30 -16.03 8.70 -3.04
C PHE A 30 -17.47 8.90 -3.52
N PHE A 31 -17.83 10.14 -3.89
CA PHE A 31 -19.19 10.50 -4.33
C PHE A 31 -19.37 10.60 -5.86
N SER A 32 -18.32 10.47 -6.67
CA SER A 32 -18.39 10.76 -8.11
C SER A 32 -18.91 9.61 -8.99
N ASP A 33 -19.04 8.38 -8.48
CA ASP A 33 -19.23 7.12 -9.24
C ASP A 33 -18.13 6.81 -10.28
N GLU A 34 -17.29 7.79 -10.62
CA GLU A 34 -16.09 7.69 -11.44
C GLU A 34 -14.96 7.02 -10.66
N ILE A 35 -14.37 5.98 -11.25
CA ILE A 35 -13.10 5.40 -10.80
C ILE A 35 -12.01 5.98 -11.70
N PRO A 36 -11.11 6.83 -11.17
CA PRO A 36 -10.02 7.38 -11.96
C PRO A 36 -9.17 6.25 -12.52
N TYR A 37 -9.00 6.22 -13.84
CA TYR A 37 -8.04 5.33 -14.49
C TYR A 37 -6.70 6.06 -14.63
N TYR A 38 -5.64 5.44 -14.13
CA TYR A 38 -4.29 5.97 -14.25
C TYR A 38 -3.37 4.90 -14.85
N ASN A 39 -2.76 5.20 -16.00
CA ASN A 39 -1.78 4.32 -16.62
C ASN A 39 -0.37 4.78 -16.24
N SER A 40 0.17 4.20 -15.16
CA SER A 40 1.51 4.54 -14.67
C SER A 40 2.60 4.26 -15.71
N PHE A 41 2.50 3.20 -16.51
CA PHE A 41 3.49 2.86 -17.55
C PHE A 41 3.65 3.92 -18.63
N ASN A 42 2.57 4.61 -18.97
CA ASN A 42 2.56 5.67 -19.98
C ASN A 42 2.46 7.07 -19.35
N SER A 43 2.80 7.19 -18.07
CA SER A 43 2.80 8.48 -17.37
C SER A 43 3.85 9.43 -17.95
N PRO A 44 3.58 10.73 -18.09
CA PRO A 44 4.63 11.70 -18.41
C PRO A 44 5.60 11.93 -17.25
N ILE A 45 5.36 11.34 -16.08
CA ILE A 45 6.18 11.48 -14.87
C ILE A 45 7.08 10.26 -14.73
N ASP A 46 8.39 10.48 -14.83
CA ASP A 46 9.41 9.41 -14.82
C ASP A 46 9.28 8.52 -13.58
N ALA A 47 9.15 9.11 -12.39
CA ALA A 47 9.01 8.36 -11.15
C ALA A 47 7.81 7.39 -11.14
N LEU A 48 6.72 7.71 -11.84
CA LEU A 48 5.54 6.85 -11.91
C LEU A 48 5.72 5.73 -12.95
N ARG A 49 6.38 6.01 -14.07
CA ARG A 49 6.75 4.97 -15.05
C ARG A 49 7.76 4.00 -14.46
N THR A 50 8.84 4.53 -13.89
CA THR A 50 9.90 3.75 -13.23
C THR A 50 9.33 2.89 -12.12
N GLY A 51 8.44 3.42 -11.27
CA GLY A 51 7.75 2.63 -10.24
C GLY A 51 7.00 1.42 -10.81
N ALA A 52 6.23 1.62 -11.87
CA ALA A 52 5.47 0.55 -12.52
C ALA A 52 6.38 -0.51 -13.18
N ILE A 53 7.47 -0.10 -13.83
CA ILE A 53 8.45 -1.02 -14.41
C ILE A 53 9.12 -1.85 -13.30
N LEU A 54 9.49 -1.21 -12.19
CA LEU A 54 10.15 -1.87 -11.08
C LEU A 54 9.22 -2.82 -10.32
N GLU A 55 7.92 -2.53 -10.24
CA GLU A 55 6.91 -3.49 -9.73
C GLU A 55 6.87 -4.77 -10.56
N GLU A 56 6.89 -4.68 -11.90
CA GLU A 56 6.97 -5.86 -12.77
C GLU A 56 8.26 -6.66 -12.57
N LYS A 57 9.39 -5.96 -12.38
CA LYS A 57 10.67 -6.62 -12.10
C LYS A 57 10.69 -7.28 -10.74
N TYR A 58 10.09 -6.65 -9.74
CA TYR A 58 9.99 -7.21 -8.41
C TYR A 58 9.15 -8.48 -8.42
N PHE A 59 8.03 -8.47 -9.15
CA PHE A 59 7.20 -9.64 -9.33
C PHE A 59 7.97 -10.84 -9.91
N GLN A 60 8.86 -10.61 -10.88
CA GLN A 60 9.69 -11.66 -11.49
C GLN A 60 10.69 -12.28 -10.51
N MET A 61 11.05 -11.58 -9.44
CA MET A 61 11.92 -12.09 -8.37
C MET A 61 11.13 -12.90 -7.32
N LEU A 62 9.83 -12.68 -7.19
CA LEU A 62 9.03 -13.36 -6.17
C LEU A 62 8.87 -14.86 -6.48
N PRO A 63 8.79 -15.72 -5.44
CA PRO A 63 8.48 -17.13 -5.63
C PRO A 63 7.10 -17.36 -6.27
N ASP A 64 6.89 -18.57 -6.77
CA ASP A 64 5.58 -19.02 -7.24
C ASP A 64 4.49 -18.85 -6.15
N GLY A 65 3.27 -18.55 -6.59
CA GLY A 65 2.11 -18.36 -5.72
C GLY A 65 1.88 -16.90 -5.28
N TYR A 66 2.74 -15.96 -5.67
CA TYR A 66 2.44 -14.54 -5.59
C TYR A 66 1.61 -14.09 -6.80
N TYR A 67 0.66 -13.18 -6.54
CA TYR A 67 -0.23 -12.60 -7.55
C TYR A 67 -0.27 -11.08 -7.41
N PRO A 68 -0.04 -10.32 -8.49
CA PRO A 68 0.00 -8.87 -8.42
C PRO A 68 -1.39 -8.27 -8.35
N GLN A 69 -1.51 -7.10 -7.73
CA GLN A 69 -2.71 -6.24 -7.74
C GLN A 69 -3.99 -6.97 -7.26
N TYR A 70 -3.85 -7.80 -6.22
CA TYR A 70 -4.94 -8.62 -5.70
C TYR A 70 -5.90 -7.80 -4.84
N LYS A 71 -7.20 -7.86 -5.14
CA LYS A 71 -8.23 -7.07 -4.44
C LYS A 71 -8.89 -7.87 -3.33
N VAL A 72 -9.00 -7.26 -2.16
CA VAL A 72 -9.65 -7.82 -0.98
C VAL A 72 -10.66 -6.81 -0.43
N SER A 73 -11.79 -7.30 0.08
CA SER A 73 -12.82 -6.48 0.72
C SER A 73 -12.93 -6.87 2.18
N SER A 74 -13.15 -5.90 3.06
CA SER A 74 -13.38 -6.18 4.48
C SER A 74 -14.74 -6.86 4.66
N GLU A 75 -14.78 -7.94 5.45
CA GLU A 75 -16.01 -8.60 5.84
C GLU A 75 -16.85 -7.75 6.82
N GLU A 76 -16.18 -6.99 7.70
CA GLU A 76 -16.83 -6.15 8.73
C GLU A 76 -17.34 -4.83 8.15
N MET A 77 -16.55 -4.16 7.30
CA MET A 77 -16.89 -2.84 6.76
C MET A 77 -16.81 -2.84 5.24
N SER A 78 -17.93 -3.05 4.56
CA SER A 78 -18.00 -3.11 3.10
C SER A 78 -17.48 -1.88 2.35
N VAL A 79 -17.31 -0.73 3.02
CA VAL A 79 -16.68 0.46 2.46
C VAL A 79 -15.16 0.33 2.34
N LEU A 80 -14.52 -0.55 3.11
CA LEU A 80 -13.07 -0.74 3.15
C LEU A 80 -12.63 -1.84 2.19
N LEU A 81 -11.72 -1.50 1.27
CA LEU A 81 -11.13 -2.39 0.28
C LEU A 81 -9.62 -2.18 0.24
N ALA A 82 -8.88 -3.22 -0.10
CA ALA A 82 -7.45 -3.15 -0.32
C ALA A 82 -7.11 -3.74 -1.68
N THR A 83 -6.22 -3.06 -2.39
CA THR A 83 -5.41 -3.74 -3.42
C THR A 83 -4.06 -4.02 -2.76
N LEU A 84 -3.63 -5.27 -2.83
CA LEU A 84 -2.32 -5.73 -2.38
C LEU A 84 -1.40 -5.73 -3.60
N ASP A 85 -0.20 -5.17 -3.47
CA ASP A 85 0.74 -5.14 -4.60
C ASP A 85 1.10 -6.56 -5.03
N PHE A 86 1.48 -7.43 -4.08
CA PHE A 86 1.74 -8.85 -4.34
C PHE A 86 1.17 -9.74 -3.24
N ALA A 87 0.06 -10.42 -3.48
CA ALA A 87 -0.55 -11.34 -2.53
C ALA A 87 -0.01 -12.76 -2.72
N LYS A 88 0.45 -13.40 -1.64
CA LYS A 88 0.77 -14.82 -1.63
C LYS A 88 -0.49 -15.62 -1.38
N ILE A 89 -0.85 -16.48 -2.33
CA ILE A 89 -2.05 -17.31 -2.25
C ILE A 89 -1.67 -18.77 -2.11
N GLU A 90 -2.15 -19.39 -1.04
CA GLU A 90 -2.01 -20.82 -0.79
C GLU A 90 -3.40 -21.42 -0.56
N SER A 91 -3.72 -22.53 -1.24
CA SER A 91 -5.02 -23.20 -1.13
C SER A 91 -6.23 -22.26 -1.29
N GLY A 92 -6.12 -21.28 -2.20
CA GLY A 92 -7.18 -20.31 -2.50
C GLY A 92 -7.37 -19.21 -1.45
N LYS A 93 -6.46 -19.08 -0.47
CA LYS A 93 -6.50 -18.03 0.56
C LYS A 93 -5.25 -17.17 0.51
N VAL A 94 -5.40 -15.88 0.78
CA VAL A 94 -4.26 -15.00 1.01
C VAL A 94 -3.62 -15.39 2.35
N VAL A 95 -2.34 -15.76 2.31
CA VAL A 95 -1.59 -16.17 3.51
C VAL A 95 -0.49 -15.18 3.88
N ASP A 96 -0.07 -14.34 2.94
CA ASP A 96 0.90 -13.26 3.12
C ASP A 96 0.76 -12.23 2.00
N PHE A 97 1.39 -11.07 2.14
CA PHE A 97 1.57 -10.15 1.01
C PHE A 97 2.81 -9.27 1.18
N ASP A 98 3.28 -8.77 0.04
CA ASP A 98 4.27 -7.71 -0.02
C ASP A 98 3.60 -6.44 -0.55
N GLU A 99 3.65 -5.38 0.25
CA GLU A 99 3.36 -4.01 -0.18
C GLU A 99 4.67 -3.35 -0.60
N LEU A 100 4.83 -3.04 -1.89
CA LEU A 100 6.09 -2.55 -2.44
C LEU A 100 6.09 -1.04 -2.55
N LYS A 101 7.20 -0.42 -2.17
CA LYS A 101 7.49 0.99 -2.41
C LYS A 101 8.81 1.13 -3.11
N THR A 102 8.85 1.87 -4.21
CA THR A 102 10.11 2.30 -4.79
C THR A 102 10.62 3.56 -4.09
N CYS A 103 11.88 3.61 -3.72
CA CYS A 103 12.49 4.74 -3.03
C CYS A 103 13.82 5.16 -3.66
N PHE A 104 14.20 6.41 -3.47
CA PHE A 104 15.49 6.91 -3.95
C PHE A 104 16.63 6.41 -3.05
N CYS A 105 17.85 6.36 -3.57
CA CYS A 105 19.04 5.86 -2.87
C CYS A 105 19.19 6.42 -1.44
N THR A 106 18.93 7.72 -1.22
CA THR A 106 19.02 8.33 0.12
C THR A 106 18.04 7.73 1.13
N ASP A 107 16.80 7.45 0.71
CA ASP A 107 15.81 6.81 1.57
C ASP A 107 16.20 5.35 1.83
N PHE A 108 16.68 4.66 0.80
CA PHE A 108 17.11 3.27 0.88
C PHE A 108 18.27 3.09 1.87
N LEU A 109 19.31 3.94 1.78
CA LEU A 109 20.45 3.92 2.70
C LEU A 109 20.03 4.13 4.16
N ILE A 110 19.09 5.05 4.42
CA ILE A 110 18.57 5.26 5.79
C ILE A 110 17.84 4.01 6.29
N MET A 111 17.06 3.34 5.44
CA MET A 111 16.36 2.11 5.82
C MET A 111 17.31 0.94 6.04
N GLN A 112 18.45 0.91 5.33
CA GLN A 112 19.44 -0.15 5.41
C GLN A 112 19.96 -0.30 6.86
N ASP A 113 20.12 0.81 7.58
CA ASP A 113 20.55 0.83 8.99
C ASP A 113 19.58 0.09 9.92
N TYR A 114 18.32 -0.08 9.53
CA TYR A 114 17.27 -0.72 10.33
C TYR A 114 16.91 -2.13 9.83
N LYS A 115 17.47 -2.62 8.72
CA LYS A 115 16.99 -3.87 8.08
C LYS A 115 17.08 -5.09 9.01
N ASP A 116 18.12 -5.12 9.86
CA ASP A 116 18.41 -6.21 10.80
C ASP A 116 18.10 -5.80 12.26
N SER A 117 17.41 -4.68 12.46
CA SER A 117 17.02 -4.19 13.78
C SER A 117 15.79 -4.91 14.32
N GLU A 118 15.60 -4.84 15.63
CA GLU A 118 14.43 -5.44 16.29
C GLU A 118 13.12 -4.75 15.89
N TYR A 119 12.01 -5.48 15.99
CA TYR A 119 10.67 -5.03 15.57
C TYR A 119 10.32 -3.61 16.07
N ASP A 120 10.50 -3.39 17.37
CA ASP A 120 10.13 -2.12 18.00
C ASP A 120 10.99 -0.95 17.50
N GLU A 121 12.24 -1.22 17.10
CA GLU A 121 13.18 -0.21 16.62
C GLU A 121 12.80 0.27 15.21
N TYR A 122 12.69 -0.64 14.23
CA TYR A 122 12.32 -0.22 12.88
C TYR A 122 10.89 0.30 12.80
N VAL A 123 9.95 -0.22 13.59
CA VAL A 123 8.57 0.32 13.61
C VAL A 123 8.56 1.74 14.18
N SER A 124 9.36 2.01 15.22
CA SER A 124 9.53 3.37 15.74
C SER A 124 10.08 4.31 14.67
N PHE A 125 11.07 3.85 13.90
CA PHE A 125 11.60 4.59 12.75
C PHE A 125 10.53 4.85 11.68
N LEU A 126 9.80 3.83 11.23
CA LEU A 126 8.74 3.94 10.22
C LEU A 126 7.66 4.93 10.67
N LYS A 127 7.27 4.90 11.95
CA LYS A 127 6.25 5.80 12.51
C LYS A 127 6.74 7.25 12.68
N LYS A 128 8.06 7.50 12.72
CA LYS A 128 8.65 8.83 12.95
C LYS A 128 8.59 9.73 11.71
N VAL A 129 8.82 9.17 10.53
CA VAL A 129 8.86 9.93 9.26
C VAL A 129 7.50 9.84 8.56
N SER A 130 6.90 10.99 8.25
CA SER A 130 5.53 11.06 7.70
C SER A 130 5.30 10.18 6.46
N LYS A 131 6.27 10.09 5.55
CA LYS A 131 6.19 9.23 4.36
C LYS A 131 6.11 7.75 4.73
N TYR A 132 6.98 7.28 5.62
CA TYR A 132 7.03 5.87 6.02
C TYR A 132 5.86 5.50 6.93
N LYS A 133 5.40 6.45 7.76
CA LYS A 133 4.21 6.31 8.58
C LYS A 133 2.97 6.07 7.72
N GLN A 134 2.84 6.79 6.60
CA GLN A 134 1.73 6.57 5.66
C GLN A 134 1.78 5.16 5.04
N ASN A 135 2.97 4.66 4.72
CA ASN A 135 3.13 3.29 4.22
C ASN A 135 2.78 2.25 5.30
N TYR A 136 3.20 2.49 6.55
CA TYR A 136 2.83 1.66 7.70
C TYR A 136 1.32 1.63 7.90
N GLU A 137 0.66 2.79 7.91
CA GLU A 137 -0.80 2.91 8.06
C GLU A 137 -1.54 2.22 6.90
N GLN A 138 -0.99 2.28 5.69
CA GLN A 138 -1.50 1.54 4.54
C GLN A 138 -1.46 0.02 4.78
N VAL A 139 -0.34 -0.51 5.27
CA VAL A 139 -0.22 -1.94 5.59
C VAL A 139 -1.16 -2.34 6.73
N GLN A 140 -1.35 -1.49 7.75
CA GLN A 140 -2.34 -1.77 8.82
C GLN A 140 -3.76 -1.90 8.28
N HIS A 141 -4.16 -1.05 7.33
CA HIS A 141 -5.43 -1.20 6.63
C HIS A 141 -5.50 -2.52 5.85
N GLN A 142 -4.44 -2.90 5.14
CA GLN A 142 -4.39 -4.14 4.37
C GLN A 142 -4.46 -5.37 5.28
N LEU A 143 -3.76 -5.37 6.42
CA LEU A 143 -3.87 -6.40 7.46
C LEU A 143 -5.30 -6.48 8.00
N TYR A 144 -5.93 -5.34 8.28
CA TYR A 144 -7.33 -5.31 8.69
C TYR A 144 -8.26 -5.97 7.66
N VAL A 145 -8.16 -5.55 6.40
CA VAL A 145 -9.02 -6.04 5.31
C VAL A 145 -8.80 -7.52 5.01
N THR A 146 -7.56 -8.01 5.11
CA THR A 146 -7.21 -9.41 4.83
C THR A 146 -7.44 -10.35 6.00
N GLY A 147 -7.53 -9.83 7.23
CA GLY A 147 -7.57 -10.64 8.45
C GLY A 147 -6.22 -11.26 8.82
N LEU A 148 -5.12 -10.83 8.19
CA LEU A 148 -3.78 -11.30 8.52
C LEU A 148 -3.22 -10.62 9.78
N GLU A 149 -2.33 -11.33 10.47
CA GLU A 149 -1.61 -10.84 11.65
C GLU A 149 -0.34 -10.07 11.31
N GLU A 150 0.24 -10.31 10.14
CA GLU A 150 1.44 -9.64 9.66
C GLU A 150 1.63 -9.78 8.16
N ALA A 151 2.42 -8.86 7.59
CA ALA A 151 2.75 -8.78 6.17
C ALA A 151 4.07 -8.02 5.95
N ASN A 152 4.57 -8.00 4.73
CA ASN A 152 5.81 -7.30 4.39
C ASN A 152 5.54 -5.90 3.84
N LEU A 153 6.23 -4.90 4.39
CA LEU A 153 6.44 -3.61 3.75
C LEU A 153 7.82 -3.61 3.09
N ALA A 154 7.84 -3.74 1.76
CA ALA A 154 9.05 -3.85 0.97
C ALA A 154 9.46 -2.52 0.35
N TYR A 155 10.76 -2.22 0.37
CA TYR A 155 11.35 -1.05 -0.27
C TYR A 155 12.40 -1.48 -1.28
N LEU A 156 12.26 -1.00 -2.50
CA LEU A 156 13.17 -1.25 -3.61
C LEU A 156 13.82 0.06 -4.06
N GLU A 157 15.14 0.03 -4.18
CA GLU A 157 15.91 1.19 -4.63
C GLU A 157 15.66 1.51 -6.12
N VAL A 158 15.43 2.78 -6.42
CA VAL A 158 15.52 3.35 -7.77
C VAL A 158 16.95 3.78 -8.05
N GLN A 159 17.64 3.06 -8.95
CA GLN A 159 19.02 3.35 -9.35
C GLN A 159 19.11 4.32 -10.54
N THR A 160 18.08 4.33 -11.39
CA THR A 160 18.02 5.12 -12.62
C THR A 160 16.56 5.41 -12.95
N TYR A 161 16.31 6.52 -13.65
CA TYR A 161 14.99 6.84 -14.24
C TYR A 161 14.95 6.53 -15.74
N ASP A 162 15.97 5.85 -16.28
CA ASP A 162 15.95 5.33 -17.64
C ASP A 162 15.05 4.08 -17.72
N ASP A 163 13.98 4.17 -18.52
CA ASP A 163 12.99 3.11 -18.64
C ASP A 163 13.58 1.85 -19.32
N GLU A 164 14.51 1.99 -20.27
CA GLU A 164 15.12 0.87 -20.99
C GLU A 164 16.14 0.12 -20.14
N GLU A 165 16.86 0.81 -19.27
CA GLU A 165 17.70 0.20 -18.25
C GLU A 165 16.85 -0.57 -17.22
N ASN A 166 15.81 0.05 -16.67
CA ASN A 166 14.93 -0.59 -15.70
C ASN A 166 14.19 -1.81 -16.28
N LYS A 167 13.79 -1.78 -17.56
CA LYS A 167 13.20 -2.95 -18.25
C LYS A 167 14.15 -4.13 -18.40
N LYS A 168 15.45 -3.93 -18.31
CA LYS A 168 16.46 -5.01 -18.37
C LYS A 168 16.99 -5.41 -16.99
N ARG A 169 16.66 -4.65 -15.95
CA ARG A 169 17.11 -4.91 -14.58
C ARG A 169 16.60 -6.26 -14.09
N ILE A 170 17.51 -7.00 -13.47
CA ILE A 170 17.23 -8.19 -12.65
C ILE A 170 17.39 -7.71 -11.21
N ILE A 171 16.32 -7.76 -10.43
CA ILE A 171 16.37 -7.35 -9.02
C ILE A 171 16.93 -8.51 -8.21
N LEU A 172 17.96 -8.20 -7.42
CA LEU A 172 18.58 -9.13 -6.48
C LEU A 172 17.95 -8.98 -5.09
N PRO A 173 17.94 -10.04 -4.26
CA PRO A 173 17.33 -10.01 -2.94
C PRO A 173 17.89 -8.92 -2.00
N ASP A 174 19.16 -8.53 -2.16
CA ASP A 174 19.83 -7.49 -1.35
C ASP A 174 19.50 -6.06 -1.80
N GLU A 175 18.85 -5.89 -2.96
CA GLU A 175 18.33 -4.60 -3.44
C GLU A 175 16.93 -4.29 -2.87
N VAL A 176 16.42 -5.15 -1.99
CA VAL A 176 15.10 -5.02 -1.37
C VAL A 176 15.23 -5.12 0.15
N ILE A 177 14.70 -4.12 0.84
CA ILE A 177 14.54 -4.15 2.30
C ILE A 177 13.10 -4.50 2.60
N LYS A 178 12.86 -5.57 3.37
CA LYS A 178 11.52 -5.95 3.83
C LYS A 178 11.41 -5.74 5.34
N PHE A 179 10.46 -4.93 5.77
CA PHE A 179 10.06 -4.84 7.16
C PHE A 179 8.82 -5.68 7.40
N ARG A 180 8.89 -6.62 8.35
CA ARG A 180 7.71 -7.40 8.77
C ARG A 180 6.83 -6.54 9.66
N ILE A 181 5.62 -6.22 9.21
CA ILE A 181 4.70 -5.36 9.95
C ILE A 181 3.66 -6.25 10.61
N LYS A 182 3.58 -6.20 11.95
CA LYS A 182 2.54 -6.88 12.71
C LYS A 182 1.32 -6.00 12.85
N ARG A 183 0.17 -6.65 13.02
CA ARG A 183 -1.13 -6.02 13.23
C ARG A 183 -1.09 -5.11 14.46
N ASP A 184 -1.55 -3.88 14.28
CA ASP A 184 -1.60 -2.84 15.30
C ASP A 184 -3.05 -2.40 15.48
N SER A 185 -3.70 -2.96 16.49
CA SER A 185 -5.12 -2.73 16.77
C SER A 185 -5.44 -1.26 17.03
N GLU A 186 -4.51 -0.48 17.60
CA GLU A 186 -4.75 0.94 17.87
C GLU A 186 -4.86 1.74 16.56
N VAL A 187 -4.01 1.44 15.59
CA VAL A 187 -4.05 2.10 14.27
C VAL A 187 -5.26 1.62 13.47
N ILE A 188 -5.58 0.34 13.52
CA ILE A 188 -6.75 -0.23 12.84
C ILE A 188 -8.05 0.37 13.36
N GLU A 189 -8.23 0.47 14.68
CA GLU A 189 -9.44 1.08 15.25
C GLU A 189 -9.56 2.56 14.84
N LYS A 190 -8.46 3.31 14.81
CA LYS A 190 -8.48 4.69 14.27
C LYS A 190 -8.93 4.74 12.80
N ILE A 191 -8.50 3.78 11.97
CA ILE A 191 -8.93 3.71 10.56
C ILE A 191 -10.43 3.42 10.49
N LYS A 192 -10.93 2.46 11.27
CA LYS A 192 -12.35 2.09 11.34
C LYS A 192 -13.22 3.26 11.81
N GLU A 193 -12.80 3.96 12.86
CA GLU A 193 -13.48 5.16 13.35
C GLU A 193 -13.64 6.22 12.26
N ARG A 194 -12.59 6.46 11.46
CA ARG A 194 -12.65 7.41 10.32
C ARG A 194 -13.53 6.89 9.19
N ALA A 195 -13.52 5.60 8.95
CA ALA A 195 -14.30 4.96 7.89
C ALA A 195 -15.81 4.84 8.22
N ALA A 196 -16.18 4.83 9.50
CA ALA A 196 -17.55 4.60 9.96
C ALA A 196 -18.57 5.57 9.33
N PHE A 197 -18.23 6.85 9.22
CA PHE A 197 -19.07 7.84 8.54
C PHE A 197 -19.36 7.47 7.08
N PHE A 198 -18.35 7.02 6.34
CA PHE A 198 -18.48 6.62 4.95
C PHE A 198 -19.22 5.29 4.78
N GLN A 199 -19.10 4.38 5.76
CA GLN A 199 -19.89 3.15 5.82
C GLN A 199 -21.38 3.50 5.94
N HIS A 200 -21.76 4.39 6.86
CA HIS A 200 -23.16 4.83 7.00
C HIS A 200 -23.73 5.46 5.73
N ILE A 201 -22.93 6.29 5.04
CA ILE A 201 -23.33 6.85 3.74
C ILE A 201 -23.55 5.74 2.72
N LYS A 202 -22.60 4.80 2.60
CA LYS A 202 -22.70 3.69 1.63
C LYS A 202 -23.95 2.86 1.89
N ASP A 203 -24.28 2.60 3.15
CA ASP A 203 -25.46 1.82 3.52
C ASP A 203 -26.77 2.56 3.22
N TYR A 204 -26.80 3.89 3.37
CA TYR A 204 -27.96 4.70 2.98
C TYR A 204 -28.32 4.53 1.49
N PHE A 205 -27.33 4.43 0.60
CA PHE A 205 -27.55 4.26 -0.84
C PHE A 205 -27.67 2.80 -1.31
N LYS A 206 -27.49 1.82 -0.42
CA LYS A 206 -27.74 0.41 -0.71
C LYS A 206 -29.21 0.02 -0.51
N ASN A 207 -29.93 0.76 0.33
CA ASN A 207 -31.37 0.68 0.53
C ASN A 207 -32.11 1.54 -0.48
#